data_AF-A0A7Y0X904-F1
#
_entry.id   AF-A0A7Y0X904-F1
#
_cell.length_a   1.000
_cell.length_b   1.000
_cell.length_c   1.000
_cell.angle_alpha   90.00
_cell.angle_beta   90.00
_cell.angle_gamma   90.00
#
_symmetry.space_group_name_H-M   'P 1'
#
loop_
_entity.id
_entity.type
_entity.pdbx_description
1 polymer ?
#
loop_
_entity_poly.entity_id
_entity_poly.type
_entity_poly.pdbx_seq_one_letter_code
_entity_poly.pdbx_strand_id
1 'polypeptide(L)'
;ERRAITSGEHKALLDPFSPLTSDMKKFWEGVLSKTHQQFIERVKESRGERLKADPKVFSGLIWNGEQALEIGLIDGLGSLHSISRNVIEETNLVDYSPSEDIVKRLT
;
A
#
# COMPACT_ATOMS: atom_id res chain seq x y z
N GLU A 1 -5.94 20.04 31.42
CA GLU A 1 -7.22 19.40 31.02
C GLU A 1 -7.40 19.52 29.50
N ARG A 2 -7.87 18.47 28.84
CA ARG A 2 -8.09 18.44 27.39
C ARG A 2 -9.53 18.85 27.07
N ARG A 3 -9.70 19.89 26.24
CA ARG A 3 -11.01 20.49 25.90
C ARG A 3 -11.29 20.34 24.40
N ALA A 4 -11.77 19.17 24.00
CA ALA A 4 -12.20 18.93 22.62
C ALA A 4 -13.67 19.38 22.44
N ILE A 5 -13.90 20.41 21.64
CA ILE A 5 -15.22 20.94 21.32
C ILE A 5 -15.41 20.81 19.82
N THR A 6 -16.46 20.10 19.39
CA THR A 6 -16.72 19.85 17.96
C THR A 6 -18.16 20.13 17.61
N SER A 7 -18.40 20.52 16.35
CA SER A 7 -19.74 20.86 15.84
C SER A 7 -20.52 19.66 15.31
N GLY A 8 -20.04 18.43 15.52
CA GLY A 8 -20.70 17.23 15.02
C GLY A 8 -20.32 16.00 15.82
N GLU A 9 -21.26 15.08 15.98
CA GLU A 9 -21.18 13.93 16.89
C GLU A 9 -19.91 13.09 16.71
N HIS A 10 -19.43 12.94 15.46
CA HIS A 10 -18.25 12.14 15.14
C HIS A 10 -17.08 12.98 14.60
N LYS A 11 -17.02 14.29 14.87
CA LYS A 11 -15.89 15.13 14.40
C LYS A 11 -14.63 15.01 15.26
N ALA A 12 -14.71 14.33 16.40
CA ALA A 12 -13.56 13.91 17.21
C ALA A 12 -13.23 12.41 17.03
N LEU A 13 -13.70 11.80 15.95
CA LEU A 13 -13.52 10.37 15.68
C LEU A 13 -12.03 10.02 15.51
N LEU A 14 -11.61 8.88 16.09
CA LEU A 14 -10.21 8.40 16.18
C LEU A 14 -9.23 9.32 16.93
N ASP A 15 -9.77 10.23 17.73
CA ASP A 15 -8.98 10.98 18.69
C ASP A 15 -8.29 10.03 19.71
N PRO A 16 -6.94 10.05 19.81
CA PRO A 16 -6.19 9.08 20.61
C PRO A 16 -6.34 9.26 22.13
N PHE A 17 -6.93 10.38 22.59
CA PHE A 17 -7.09 10.66 24.02
C PHE A 17 -8.53 10.51 24.52
N SER A 18 -9.43 10.02 23.67
CA SER A 18 -10.83 9.75 24.03
C SER A 18 -11.11 8.25 24.00
N PRO A 19 -11.99 7.73 24.87
CA PRO A 19 -12.38 6.32 24.82
C PRO A 19 -13.12 6.01 23.51
N LEU A 20 -12.80 4.88 22.88
CA LEU A 20 -13.49 4.39 21.69
C LEU A 20 -14.78 3.64 22.08
N THR A 21 -15.94 4.11 21.62
CA THR A 21 -17.22 3.43 21.87
C THR A 21 -17.38 2.18 20.98
N SER A 22 -18.25 1.25 21.40
CA SER A 22 -18.54 0.04 20.62
C SER A 22 -19.12 0.34 19.23
N ASP A 23 -19.98 1.36 19.13
CA ASP A 23 -20.65 1.68 17.86
C ASP A 23 -19.68 2.36 16.90
N MET A 24 -18.82 3.24 17.40
CA MET A 24 -17.74 3.85 16.60
C MET A 24 -16.72 2.80 16.14
N LYS A 25 -16.39 1.83 17.01
CA LYS A 25 -15.50 0.72 16.64
C LYS A 25 -16.09 -0.09 15.49
N LYS A 26 -17.36 -0.52 15.60
CA LYS A 26 -18.06 -1.27 14.55
C LYS A 26 -18.14 -0.49 13.24
N PHE A 27 -18.43 0.80 13.31
CA PHE A 27 -18.44 1.68 12.13
C PHE A 27 -17.09 1.66 11.40
N TRP A 28 -15.98 1.87 12.13
CA TRP A 28 -14.65 1.86 11.53
C TRP A 28 -14.20 0.49 11.04
N GLU A 29 -14.52 -0.59 11.77
CA GLU A 29 -14.29 -1.95 11.29
C GLU A 29 -15.01 -2.20 9.97
N GLY A 30 -16.23 -1.65 9.80
CA GLY A 30 -16.95 -1.68 8.54
C GLY A 30 -16.25 -0.91 7.41
N VAL A 31 -15.73 0.29 7.70
CA VAL A 31 -14.96 1.09 6.72
C VAL A 31 -13.68 0.35 6.29
N LEU A 32 -12.93 -0.20 7.24
CA LEU A 32 -11.70 -0.96 6.98
C LEU A 32 -12.00 -2.23 6.17
N SER A 33 -13.03 -2.99 6.56
CA SER A 33 -13.46 -4.20 5.86
C SER A 33 -13.86 -3.92 4.41
N LYS A 34 -14.67 -2.88 4.18
CA LYS A 34 -15.07 -2.48 2.82
C LYS A 34 -13.88 -2.05 1.96
N THR A 35 -12.95 -1.30 2.55
CA THR A 35 -11.73 -0.83 1.87
C THR A 35 -10.82 -2.02 1.50
N HIS A 36 -10.65 -2.97 2.42
CA HIS A 36 -9.87 -4.19 2.20
C HIS A 36 -10.50 -5.07 1.11
N GLN A 37 -11.81 -5.24 1.13
CA GLN A 37 -12.54 -6.00 0.11
C GLN A 37 -12.38 -5.38 -1.29
N GLN A 38 -12.48 -4.05 -1.41
CA GLN A 38 -12.24 -3.34 -2.68
C GLN A 38 -10.81 -3.56 -3.20
N PHE A 39 -9.82 -3.55 -2.31
CA PHE A 39 -8.43 -3.87 -2.67
C PHE A 39 -8.30 -5.31 -3.19
N ILE A 40 -8.89 -6.28 -2.50
CA ILE A 40 -8.86 -7.70 -2.89
C ILE A 40 -9.48 -7.87 -4.29
N GLU A 41 -10.66 -7.31 -4.51
CA GLU A 41 -11.37 -7.38 -5.78
C GLU A 41 -10.51 -6.81 -6.91
N ARG A 42 -9.95 -5.61 -6.71
CA ARG A 42 -9.12 -4.96 -7.72
C ARG A 42 -7.88 -5.76 -8.07
N VAL A 43 -7.23 -6.38 -7.09
CA VAL A 43 -6.05 -7.23 -7.31
C VAL A 43 -6.43 -8.51 -8.05
N LYS A 44 -7.50 -9.20 -7.62
CA LYS A 44 -7.98 -10.42 -8.29
C LYS A 44 -8.36 -10.15 -9.74
N GLU A 45 -9.08 -9.07 -10.02
CA GLU A 45 -9.46 -8.68 -11.37
C GLU A 45 -8.23 -8.32 -12.22
N SER A 46 -7.22 -7.67 -11.63
CA SER A 46 -5.99 -7.31 -12.34
C SER A 46 -5.12 -8.50 -12.72
N ARG A 47 -4.99 -9.46 -11.80
CA ARG A 47 -4.06 -10.59 -11.95
C ARG A 47 -4.72 -11.80 -12.62
N GLY A 48 -6.04 -11.96 -12.47
CA GLY A 48 -6.80 -13.07 -13.02
C GLY A 48 -6.21 -14.41 -12.62
N GLU A 49 -6.14 -15.34 -13.57
CA GLU A 49 -5.59 -16.69 -13.39
C GLU A 49 -4.11 -16.72 -12.98
N ARG A 50 -3.37 -15.60 -13.09
CA ARG A 50 -1.98 -15.54 -12.62
C ARG A 50 -1.89 -15.60 -11.11
N LEU A 51 -2.88 -15.05 -10.40
CA LEU A 51 -2.87 -15.00 -8.94
C LEU A 51 -3.21 -16.37 -8.37
N LYS A 52 -2.28 -16.95 -7.61
CA LYS A 52 -2.54 -18.22 -6.93
C LYS A 52 -3.53 -18.03 -5.79
N ALA A 53 -4.40 -19.03 -5.61
CA ALA A 53 -5.35 -19.05 -4.51
C ALA A 53 -4.62 -19.36 -3.18
N ASP A 54 -4.15 -18.31 -2.49
CA ASP A 54 -3.62 -18.39 -1.13
C ASP A 54 -4.30 -17.32 -0.24
N PRO A 55 -4.98 -17.72 0.85
CA PRO A 55 -5.63 -16.77 1.77
C PRO A 55 -4.65 -15.81 2.44
N LYS A 56 -3.36 -16.13 2.53
CA LYS A 56 -2.33 -15.26 3.13
C LYS A 56 -1.99 -14.06 2.26
N VAL A 57 -2.29 -14.08 0.96
CA VAL A 57 -1.97 -12.99 0.01
C VAL A 57 -2.51 -11.64 0.51
N PHE A 58 -3.68 -11.65 1.14
CA PHE A 58 -4.39 -10.44 1.59
C PHE A 58 -4.34 -10.22 3.11
N SER A 59 -3.44 -10.92 3.81
CA SER A 59 -3.34 -10.87 5.28
C SER A 59 -2.59 -9.65 5.82
N GLY A 60 -1.92 -8.87 4.97
CA GLY A 60 -1.02 -7.79 5.36
C GLY A 60 0.43 -8.24 5.58
N LEU A 61 0.75 -9.52 5.34
CA LEU A 61 2.12 -10.00 5.29
C LEU A 61 2.88 -9.40 4.09
N ILE A 62 4.20 -9.27 4.25
CA ILE A 62 5.11 -8.75 3.23
C ILE A 62 5.70 -9.93 2.46
N TRP A 63 5.76 -9.78 1.14
CA TRP A 63 6.37 -10.73 0.22
C TRP A 63 7.60 -10.11 -0.43
N ASN A 64 8.72 -10.82 -0.42
CA ASN A 64 9.86 -10.45 -1.25
C ASN A 64 9.56 -10.73 -2.74
N GLY A 65 10.44 -10.30 -3.65
CA GLY A 65 10.21 -10.44 -5.08
C GLY A 65 9.99 -11.89 -5.54
N GLU A 66 10.77 -12.84 -5.02
CA GLU A 66 10.66 -14.26 -5.38
C GLU A 66 9.32 -14.85 -4.92
N GLN A 67 8.93 -14.57 -3.67
CA GLN A 67 7.64 -14.98 -3.12
C GLN A 67 6.48 -14.37 -3.89
N ALA A 68 6.55 -13.07 -4.21
CA ALA A 68 5.52 -12.37 -4.96
C ALA A 68 5.36 -12.94 -6.39
N LEU A 69 6.47 -13.32 -7.03
CA LEU A 69 6.45 -13.98 -8.32
C LEU A 69 5.81 -15.37 -8.20
N GLU A 70 6.18 -16.13 -7.18
CA GLU A 70 5.64 -17.47 -6.95
C GLU A 70 4.12 -17.44 -6.77
N ILE A 71 3.56 -16.50 -6.02
CA ILE A 71 2.10 -16.36 -5.81
C ILE A 71 1.39 -15.57 -6.92
N GLY A 72 2.13 -15.07 -7.91
CA GLY A 72 1.59 -14.40 -9.08
C GLY A 72 1.13 -12.95 -8.85
N LEU A 73 1.65 -12.28 -7.82
CA LEU A 73 1.44 -10.84 -7.59
C LEU A 73 2.19 -9.97 -8.60
N ILE A 74 3.31 -10.46 -9.14
CA ILE A 74 4.12 -9.78 -10.16
C ILE A 74 4.39 -10.73 -11.34
N ASP A 75 4.86 -10.17 -12.46
CA ASP A 75 5.11 -10.92 -13.70
C ASP A 75 6.57 -11.34 -13.87
N GLY A 76 7.50 -10.75 -13.10
CA GLY A 76 8.92 -11.09 -13.17
C GLY A 76 9.79 -10.23 -12.27
N LEU A 77 11.07 -10.58 -12.22
CA LEU A 77 12.11 -9.82 -11.53
C LEU A 77 12.92 -9.01 -12.54
N GLY A 78 13.28 -7.77 -12.19
CA GLY A 78 14.04 -6.92 -13.08
C GLY A 78 14.55 -5.65 -12.40
N SER A 79 15.45 -4.98 -13.10
CA SER A 79 15.93 -3.62 -12.77
C SER A 79 15.32 -2.61 -13.75
N LEU A 80 15.38 -1.32 -13.40
CA LEU A 80 14.97 -0.25 -14.32
C LEU A 80 15.63 -0.40 -15.70
N HIS A 81 16.94 -0.68 -15.73
CA HIS A 81 17.71 -0.89 -16.95
C HIS A 81 17.23 -2.08 -17.79
N SER A 82 16.90 -3.21 -17.15
CA SER A 82 16.42 -4.39 -17.90
C SER A 82 15.01 -4.17 -18.44
N ILE A 83 14.15 -3.49 -17.70
CA ILE A 83 12.78 -3.19 -18.14
C ILE A 83 12.79 -2.16 -19.28
N SER A 84 13.59 -1.09 -19.16
CA SER A 84 13.67 -0.05 -20.20
C SER A 84 14.14 -0.65 -21.53
N ARG A 85 15.19 -1.47 -21.53
CA ARG A 85 15.70 -2.10 -22.75
C ARG A 85 14.82 -3.22 -23.30
N ASN A 86 14.36 -4.13 -22.43
CA ASN A 86 13.80 -5.40 -22.90
C ASN A 86 12.26 -5.41 -22.97
N VAL A 87 11.60 -4.44 -22.34
CA VAL A 87 10.13 -4.39 -22.27
C VAL A 87 9.58 -3.12 -22.89
N ILE A 88 10.15 -1.96 -22.55
CA ILE A 88 9.70 -0.66 -23.06
C ILE A 88 10.39 -0.31 -24.39
N GLU A 89 11.55 -0.94 -24.66
CA GLU A 89 12.41 -0.68 -25.82
C GLU A 89 12.88 0.79 -25.93
N GLU A 90 12.95 1.48 -24.79
CA GLU A 90 13.46 2.85 -24.67
C GLU A 90 14.67 2.85 -23.74
N THR A 91 15.78 3.42 -24.20
CA THR A 91 17.06 3.38 -23.47
C THR A 91 17.38 4.69 -22.75
N ASN A 92 16.70 5.78 -23.11
CA ASN A 92 16.89 7.08 -22.50
C ASN A 92 16.16 7.18 -21.15
N LEU A 93 16.84 6.78 -20.08
CA LEU A 93 16.36 6.92 -18.71
C LEU A 93 16.72 8.30 -18.16
N VAL A 94 15.70 9.02 -17.68
CA VAL A 94 15.87 10.29 -16.96
C VAL A 94 15.66 10.04 -15.46
N ASP A 95 16.69 10.30 -14.66
CA ASP A 95 16.61 10.20 -13.20
C ASP A 95 16.17 11.54 -12.60
N TYR A 96 15.02 11.55 -11.93
CA TYR A 96 14.47 12.70 -11.22
C TYR A 96 14.79 12.69 -9.72
N SER A 97 15.61 11.76 -9.25
CA SER A 97 16.04 11.70 -7.85
C SER A 97 16.72 13.02 -7.48
N PRO A 98 16.38 13.63 -6.33
CA PRO A 98 17.09 14.80 -5.85
C PRO A 98 18.60 14.52 -5.79
N SER A 99 19.42 15.37 -6.41
CA SER A 99 20.87 15.24 -6.27
C SER A 99 21.24 15.44 -4.80
N GLU A 100 21.96 14.50 -4.21
CA GLU A 100 22.48 14.72 -2.87
C GLU A 100 23.40 15.95 -2.87
N ASP A 101 23.09 16.92 -2.00
CA ASP A 101 23.97 18.07 -1.77
C ASP A 101 25.35 17.54 -1.39
N ILE A 102 26.35 17.80 -2.23
CA ILE A 102 27.73 17.37 -2.03
C ILE A 102 28.24 17.83 -0.66
N VAL A 103 27.75 18.97 -0.16
CA VAL A 103 28.06 19.51 1.17
C VAL A 103 27.63 18.56 2.29
N LYS A 104 26.44 17.93 2.20
CA LYS A 104 25.95 16.96 3.21
C LYS A 104 26.72 15.64 3.22
N ARG A 105 27.41 15.29 2.12
CA ARG A 105 28.27 14.09 2.07
C ARG A 105 29.65 14.32 2.70
N LEU A 106 30.07 15.57 2.86
CA LEU A 106 31.40 15.95 3.34
C LEU A 106 31.41 16.41 4.82
N THR A 107 30.24 16.61 5.43
CA THR A 107 30.05 16.94 6.85
C THR A 107 29.30 15.83 7.55
#